data_AF-A0A1H5F678-F1
#
_entry.id   AF-A0A1H5F678-F1
#
_cell.length_a   1.000
_cell.length_b   1.000
_cell.length_c   1.000
_cell.angle_alpha   90.00
_cell.angle_beta   90.00
_cell.angle_gamma   90.00
#
_symmetry.space_group_name_H-M   'P 1'
#
loop_
_entity.id
_entity.type
_entity.pdbx_description
1 polymer ?
#
loop_
_entity_poly.entity_id
_entity_poly.type
_entity_poly.pdbx_seq_one_letter_code
_entity_poly.pdbx_strand_id
1 'polypeptide(L)'
;MKSGLSQFLPVISKSARKPAKPSRLAGVPLEEDDQIALIAWFDEWAPAELQGRLAASAGGARMARKTACRQKAAGNRKGFPDLNLLVPRGQFHGLIIELKRLKGGRLEPEQAGWLDFLNGQGYMAVVCCGLEAAKKTIVSYLGE
;
A
#
# COMPACT_ATOMS: atom_id res chain seq x y z
N MET A 1 1.45 -11.57 -64.49
CA MET A 1 0.94 -12.87 -63.98
C MET A 1 1.49 -13.08 -62.59
N LYS A 2 0.61 -13.36 -61.61
CA LYS A 2 0.82 -14.12 -60.36
C LYS A 2 2.04 -13.74 -59.49
N SER A 3 1.86 -13.01 -58.39
CA SER A 3 1.37 -13.46 -57.07
C SER A 3 2.52 -13.71 -56.09
N GLY A 4 2.52 -12.99 -54.98
CA GLY A 4 3.46 -13.20 -53.87
C GLY A 4 3.03 -12.48 -52.62
N LEU A 5 1.87 -12.87 -52.06
CA LEU A 5 1.49 -12.52 -50.69
C LEU A 5 2.51 -13.15 -49.72
N SER A 6 3.26 -12.34 -48.99
CA SER A 6 3.96 -12.78 -47.77
C SER A 6 3.26 -12.20 -46.54
N GLN A 7 2.19 -12.90 -46.18
CA GLN A 7 1.81 -13.30 -44.82
C GLN A 7 2.15 -12.36 -43.65
N PHE A 8 1.09 -11.75 -43.13
CA PHE A 8 1.01 -11.18 -41.79
C PHE A 8 1.30 -12.24 -40.72
N LEU A 9 2.24 -11.97 -39.82
CA LEU A 9 2.40 -12.71 -38.57
C LEU A 9 1.41 -12.15 -37.52
N PRO A 10 0.68 -12.99 -36.77
CA PRO A 10 -0.21 -12.49 -35.73
C PRO A 10 0.60 -12.09 -34.50
N VAL A 11 0.36 -10.86 -34.01
CA VAL A 11 0.77 -10.44 -32.67
C VAL A 11 -0.04 -11.25 -31.66
N ILE A 12 0.57 -12.29 -31.09
CA ILE A 12 -0.02 -13.04 -29.98
C ILE A 12 0.04 -12.13 -28.75
N SER A 13 -1.08 -11.44 -28.48
CA SER A 13 -1.33 -10.80 -27.19
C SER A 13 -1.39 -11.87 -26.11
N LYS A 14 -0.30 -12.04 -25.35
CA LYS A 14 -0.32 -12.80 -24.10
C LYS A 14 -1.12 -11.98 -23.09
N SER A 15 -2.40 -12.32 -22.94
CA SER A 15 -3.20 -11.86 -21.81
C SER A 15 -2.49 -12.26 -20.51
N ALA A 16 -1.94 -11.28 -19.79
CA ALA A 16 -1.41 -11.50 -18.45
C ALA A 16 -2.56 -11.98 -17.56
N ARG A 17 -2.47 -13.22 -17.07
CA ARG A 17 -3.43 -13.77 -16.11
C ARG A 17 -3.46 -12.87 -14.88
N LYS A 18 -4.67 -12.44 -14.49
CA LYS A 18 -4.89 -11.71 -13.24
C LYS A 18 -4.34 -12.55 -12.08
N PRO A 19 -3.65 -11.96 -11.09
CA PRO A 19 -3.16 -12.70 -9.95
C PRO A 19 -4.34 -13.35 -9.21
N ALA A 20 -4.14 -14.60 -8.81
CA ALA A 20 -5.12 -15.35 -8.03
C ALA A 20 -5.41 -14.64 -6.70
N LYS A 21 -6.60 -14.85 -6.13
CA LYS A 21 -6.94 -14.33 -4.80
C LYS A 21 -5.87 -14.81 -3.80
N PRO A 22 -5.37 -13.96 -2.90
CA PRO A 22 -4.54 -14.43 -1.80
C PRO A 22 -5.34 -15.50 -1.06
N SER A 23 -4.82 -16.73 -1.00
CA SER A 23 -5.45 -17.77 -0.20
C SER A 23 -5.28 -17.40 1.28
N ARG A 24 -6.30 -17.73 2.08
CA ARG A 24 -6.12 -17.81 3.53
C ARG A 24 -5.08 -18.90 3.80
N LEU A 25 -3.80 -18.55 3.85
CA LEU A 25 -2.83 -19.35 4.58
C LEU A 25 -3.41 -19.54 5.98
N ALA A 26 -3.65 -20.79 6.36
CA ALA A 26 -4.34 -21.11 7.61
C ALA A 26 -3.66 -20.38 8.78
N GLY A 27 -4.43 -19.55 9.50
CA GLY A 27 -3.97 -18.84 10.69
C GLY A 27 -3.17 -17.54 10.47
N VAL A 28 -2.94 -17.08 9.24
CA VAL A 28 -2.25 -15.79 8.99
C VAL A 28 -3.28 -14.74 8.53
N PRO A 29 -3.44 -13.60 9.24
CA PRO A 29 -4.34 -12.51 8.84
C PRO A 29 -4.08 -12.02 7.41
N LEU A 30 -5.09 -11.45 6.75
CA LEU A 30 -4.88 -10.69 5.52
C LEU A 30 -4.31 -9.30 5.86
N GLU A 31 -3.68 -8.66 4.87
CA GLU A 31 -3.15 -7.30 5.01
C GLU A 31 -4.25 -6.29 5.41
N GLU A 32 -5.44 -6.41 4.81
CA GLU A 32 -6.61 -5.59 5.15
C GLU A 32 -7.10 -5.84 6.60
N ASP A 33 -7.03 -7.09 7.09
CA ASP A 33 -7.41 -7.42 8.46
C ASP A 33 -6.41 -6.80 9.46
N ASP A 34 -5.10 -6.88 9.17
CA ASP A 34 -4.05 -6.24 9.97
C ASP A 34 -4.20 -4.71 9.97
N GLN A 35 -4.56 -4.09 8.83
CA GLN A 35 -4.78 -2.65 8.75
C GLN A 35 -5.98 -2.20 9.60
N ILE A 36 -7.10 -2.91 9.53
CA ILE A 36 -8.29 -2.62 10.35
C ILE A 36 -7.94 -2.72 11.84
N ALA A 37 -7.25 -3.79 12.24
CA ALA A 37 -6.82 -3.98 13.62
C ALA A 37 -5.84 -2.88 14.09
N LEU A 38 -4.96 -2.43 13.20
CA LEU A 38 -4.00 -1.36 13.50
C LEU A 38 -4.70 -0.01 13.72
N ILE A 39 -5.68 0.35 12.87
CA ILE A 39 -6.47 1.58 13.03
C ILE A 39 -7.23 1.54 14.36
N ALA A 40 -7.95 0.46 14.63
CA ALA A 40 -8.71 0.32 15.88
C ALA A 40 -7.81 0.41 17.11
N TRP A 41 -6.67 -0.28 17.09
CA TRP A 41 -5.68 -0.18 18.17
C TRP A 41 -5.14 1.24 18.33
N PHE A 42 -4.81 1.92 17.23
CA PHE A 42 -4.26 3.27 17.30
C PHE A 42 -5.27 4.25 17.91
N ASP A 43 -6.54 4.16 17.54
CA ASP A 43 -7.59 5.03 18.08
C ASP A 43 -7.84 4.82 19.58
N GLU A 44 -7.56 3.62 20.10
CA GLU A 44 -7.64 3.31 21.54
C GLU A 44 -6.37 3.70 22.31
N TRP A 45 -5.19 3.40 21.74
CA TRP A 45 -3.91 3.52 22.41
C TRP A 45 -3.27 4.92 22.30
N ALA A 46 -3.50 5.64 21.20
CA ALA A 46 -2.76 6.87 20.92
C ALA A 46 -3.00 7.97 21.97
N PRO A 47 -2.01 8.88 22.16
CA PRO A 47 -2.21 10.11 22.91
C PRO A 47 -3.50 10.82 22.49
N ALA A 48 -4.20 11.44 23.45
CA ALA A 48 -5.54 11.98 23.24
C ALA A 48 -5.63 12.95 22.04
N GLU A 49 -4.59 13.76 21.83
CA GLU A 49 -4.50 14.70 20.71
C GLU A 49 -4.26 14.04 19.34
N LEU A 50 -3.83 12.78 19.32
CA LEU A 50 -3.52 12.00 18.12
C LEU A 50 -4.57 10.93 17.78
N GLN A 51 -5.56 10.67 18.62
CA GLN A 51 -6.64 9.73 18.31
C GLN A 51 -7.31 10.10 16.97
N GLY A 52 -7.52 9.11 16.09
CA GLY A 52 -8.06 9.31 14.74
C GLY A 52 -7.09 9.95 13.74
N ARG A 53 -5.80 10.11 14.06
CA ARG A 53 -4.81 10.77 13.17
C ARG A 53 -3.96 9.82 12.33
N LEU A 54 -4.02 8.51 12.56
CA LEU A 54 -3.49 7.53 11.62
C LEU A 54 -4.52 7.32 10.49
N ALA A 55 -4.22 7.84 9.31
CA ALA A 55 -5.17 7.87 8.20
C ALA A 55 -4.73 6.97 7.04
N ALA A 56 -5.68 6.18 6.53
CA ALA A 56 -5.45 5.35 5.35
C ALA A 56 -5.60 6.15 4.05
N SER A 57 -4.79 5.78 3.06
CA SER A 57 -5.01 6.19 1.68
C SER A 57 -6.07 5.28 1.03
N ALA A 58 -6.74 5.78 -0.01
CA ALA A 58 -7.64 4.96 -0.83
C ALA A 58 -6.86 4.12 -1.89
N GLY A 59 -5.52 4.09 -1.81
CA GLY A 59 -4.67 3.29 -2.67
C GLY A 59 -4.95 1.80 -2.48
N GLY A 60 -4.98 1.01 -3.56
CA GLY A 60 -5.13 -0.45 -3.46
C GLY A 60 -6.51 -1.00 -3.06
N ALA A 61 -7.40 -0.18 -2.51
CA ALA A 61 -8.73 -0.59 -2.07
C ALA A 61 -9.56 -1.22 -3.20
N ARG A 62 -10.24 -2.34 -2.89
CA ARG A 62 -11.13 -3.00 -3.86
C ARG A 62 -12.37 -2.14 -4.07
N MET A 63 -12.59 -1.72 -5.31
CA MET A 63 -13.75 -0.92 -5.68
C MET A 63 -14.24 -1.25 -7.09
N ALA A 64 -15.48 -0.87 -7.39
CA ALA A 64 -16.02 -1.02 -8.74
C ALA A 64 -15.14 -0.27 -9.77
N ARG A 65 -15.00 -0.83 -10.97
CA ARG A 65 -14.14 -0.28 -12.03
C ARG A 65 -14.41 1.20 -12.32
N LYS A 66 -15.69 1.59 -12.36
CA LYS A 66 -16.10 2.99 -12.58
C LYS A 66 -15.56 3.91 -11.47
N THR A 67 -15.64 3.47 -10.22
CA THR A 67 -15.09 4.19 -9.07
C THR A 67 -13.58 4.28 -9.14
N ALA A 68 -12.88 3.19 -9.47
CA ALA A 68 -11.42 3.19 -9.62
C ALA A 68 -10.95 4.17 -10.71
N CYS A 69 -11.64 4.22 -11.86
CA CYS A 69 -11.33 5.19 -12.91
C CYS A 69 -11.51 6.64 -12.43
N ARG A 70 -12.61 6.94 -11.72
CA ARG A 70 -12.87 8.27 -11.16
C ARG A 70 -11.83 8.64 -10.11
N GLN A 71 -11.46 7.73 -9.22
CA GLN A 71 -10.44 7.98 -8.20
C GLN A 71 -9.06 8.23 -8.80
N LYS A 72 -8.68 7.45 -9.83
CA LYS A 72 -7.43 7.69 -10.57
C LYS A 72 -7.42 9.08 -11.23
N ALA A 73 -8.53 9.48 -11.85
CA ALA A 73 -8.69 10.81 -12.43
C ALA A 73 -8.66 11.92 -11.36
N ALA A 74 -9.20 11.65 -10.17
CA ALA A 74 -9.23 12.57 -9.04
C ALA A 74 -7.89 12.67 -8.27
N GLY A 75 -6.87 11.89 -8.65
CA GLY A 75 -5.54 12.01 -8.04
C GLY A 75 -4.99 10.73 -7.42
N ASN A 76 -5.79 9.67 -7.25
CA ASN A 76 -5.29 8.42 -6.67
C ASN A 76 -4.11 7.88 -7.50
N ARG A 77 -2.97 7.65 -6.84
CA ARG A 77 -1.72 7.23 -7.49
C ARG A 77 -1.45 5.76 -7.17
N LYS A 78 -1.04 5.01 -8.19
CA LYS A 78 -0.64 3.61 -8.01
C LYS A 78 0.56 3.57 -7.07
N GLY A 79 0.53 2.67 -6.09
CA GLY A 79 1.62 2.42 -5.15
C GLY A 79 1.80 3.46 -4.07
N PHE A 80 0.91 4.47 -3.95
CA PHE A 80 0.97 5.38 -2.82
C PHE A 80 0.75 4.58 -1.52
N PRO A 81 1.52 4.84 -0.44
CA PRO A 81 1.49 4.02 0.77
C PRO A 81 0.13 3.93 1.46
N ASP A 82 -0.05 2.88 2.23
CA ASP A 82 -1.33 2.55 2.86
C ASP A 82 -1.74 3.53 3.96
N LEU A 83 -0.81 3.90 4.84
CA LEU A 83 -1.11 4.62 6.09
C LEU A 83 -0.20 5.82 6.30
N ASN A 84 -0.77 6.89 6.85
CA ASN A 84 -0.11 8.18 7.03
C ASN A 84 -0.42 8.71 8.43
N LEU A 85 0.63 9.03 9.19
CA LEU A 85 0.57 9.78 10.43
C LEU A 85 1.39 11.06 10.25
N LEU A 86 0.71 12.13 9.83
CA LEU A 86 1.32 13.40 9.42
C LEU A 86 1.63 14.29 10.64
N VAL A 87 2.41 13.73 11.56
CA VAL A 87 2.78 14.35 12.83
C VAL A 87 4.30 14.40 12.89
N PRO A 88 4.93 15.59 12.89
CA PRO A 88 6.38 15.70 12.97
C PRO A 88 6.93 15.12 14.29
N ARG A 89 7.98 14.31 14.18
CA ARG A 89 8.72 13.74 15.31
C ARG A 89 10.19 13.62 14.95
N GLY A 90 11.06 14.05 15.88
CA GLY A 90 12.51 14.10 15.62
C GLY A 90 12.84 14.90 14.36
N GLN A 91 13.57 14.28 13.44
CA GLN A 91 13.95 14.86 12.15
C GLN A 91 12.91 14.67 11.03
N PHE A 92 11.83 13.95 11.29
CA PHE A 92 10.87 13.55 10.26
C PHE A 92 9.62 14.42 10.27
N HIS A 93 9.10 14.74 9.08
CA HIS A 93 7.88 15.53 8.88
C HIS A 93 6.59 14.74 9.14
N GLY A 94 6.68 13.40 9.15
CA GLY A 94 5.57 12.48 9.35
C GLY A 94 6.03 11.05 9.16
N LEU A 95 5.21 10.12 9.65
CA LEU A 95 5.38 8.68 9.46
C LEU A 95 4.45 8.20 8.34
N ILE A 96 5.01 7.45 7.40
CA ILE A 96 4.30 6.83 6.28
C ILE A 96 4.58 5.33 6.34
N ILE A 97 3.51 4.52 6.37
CA ILE A 97 3.61 3.07 6.48
C ILE A 97 3.00 2.44 5.24
N GLU A 98 3.80 1.64 4.56
CA GLU A 98 3.34 0.62 3.62
C GLU A 98 3.19 -0.69 4.41
N LEU A 99 1.96 -1.19 4.55
CA LEU A 99 1.67 -2.38 5.32
C LEU A 99 1.74 -3.61 4.40
N LYS A 100 2.40 -4.66 4.87
CA LYS A 100 2.43 -5.95 4.19
C LYS A 100 1.93 -7.04 5.09
N ARG A 101 1.22 -7.99 4.48
CA ARG A 101 0.87 -9.24 5.16
C ARG A 101 2.12 -9.90 5.75
N LEU A 102 2.05 -10.38 6.99
CA LEU A 102 3.14 -11.08 7.69
C LEU A 102 3.78 -12.21 6.87
N LYS A 103 2.98 -12.97 6.12
CA LYS A 103 3.47 -14.00 5.19
C LYS A 103 2.85 -13.83 3.81
N GLY A 104 3.69 -13.81 2.78
CA GLY A 104 3.27 -13.71 1.38
C GLY A 104 2.97 -12.29 0.90
N GLY A 105 3.19 -11.26 1.73
CA GLY A 105 3.21 -9.86 1.28
C GLY A 105 4.49 -9.58 0.49
N ARG A 106 4.38 -8.79 -0.59
CA ARG A 106 5.51 -8.35 -1.41
C ARG A 106 5.41 -6.85 -1.63
N LEU A 107 6.56 -6.17 -1.55
CA LEU A 107 6.69 -4.77 -1.96
C LEU A 107 6.73 -4.70 -3.49
N GLU A 108 5.78 -3.96 -4.06
CA GLU A 108 5.72 -3.73 -5.51
C GLU A 108 6.69 -2.58 -5.91
N PRO A 109 7.23 -2.58 -7.14
CA PRO A 109 8.20 -1.58 -7.58
C PRO A 109 7.70 -0.13 -7.45
N GLU A 110 6.42 0.13 -7.77
CA GLU A 110 5.87 1.48 -7.62
C GLU A 110 5.78 1.93 -6.16
N GLN A 111 5.57 1.00 -5.22
CA GLN A 111 5.55 1.29 -3.79
C GLN A 111 6.95 1.63 -3.30
N ALA A 112 7.96 0.86 -3.72
CA ALA A 112 9.36 1.17 -3.42
C ALA A 112 9.74 2.59 -3.90
N GLY A 113 9.35 2.96 -5.12
CA GLY A 113 9.60 4.30 -5.64
C GLY A 113 8.95 5.43 -4.83
N TRP A 114 7.74 5.21 -4.29
CA TRP A 114 7.11 6.17 -3.37
C TRP A 114 7.84 6.28 -2.04
N LEU A 115 8.24 5.15 -1.45
CA LEU A 115 8.99 5.13 -0.20
C LEU A 115 10.33 5.86 -0.34
N ASP A 116 11.08 5.60 -1.41
CA ASP A 116 12.35 6.28 -1.70
C ASP A 116 12.15 7.79 -1.87
N PHE A 117 11.13 8.19 -2.64
CA PHE A 117 10.79 9.59 -2.82
C PHE A 117 10.45 10.27 -1.48
N LEU A 118 9.56 9.68 -0.68
CA LEU A 118 9.10 10.26 0.59
C LEU A 118 10.22 10.35 1.63
N ASN A 119 11.08 9.33 1.72
CA ASN A 119 12.28 9.37 2.55
C ASN A 119 13.22 10.50 2.12
N GLY A 120 13.39 10.70 0.81
CA GLY A 120 14.15 11.83 0.26
C GLY A 120 13.54 13.21 0.52
N GLN A 121 12.24 13.28 0.87
CA GLN A 121 11.54 14.51 1.25
C GLN A 121 11.49 14.73 2.78
N GLY A 122 12.15 13.89 3.59
CA GLY A 122 12.20 14.06 5.05
C GLY A 122 11.02 13.42 5.81
N TYR A 123 10.25 12.53 5.18
CA TYR A 123 9.31 11.66 5.90
C TYR A 123 10.02 10.38 6.36
N MET A 124 9.53 9.75 7.42
CA MET A 124 9.89 8.36 7.73
C MET A 124 8.95 7.45 6.96
N ALA A 125 9.37 6.93 5.80
CA ALA A 125 8.56 6.05 4.97
C ALA A 125 9.08 4.62 5.03
N VAL A 126 8.29 3.70 5.57
CA VAL A 126 8.75 2.35 5.96
C VAL A 126 7.76 1.26 5.57
N VAL A 127 8.28 0.05 5.36
CA VAL A 127 7.47 -1.16 5.18
C VAL A 127 7.31 -1.86 6.52
N CYS A 128 6.07 -2.18 6.90
CA CYS A 128 5.76 -2.96 8.10
C CYS A 128 5.11 -4.29 7.72
N CYS A 129 5.69 -5.41 8.15
CA CYS A 129 5.13 -6.74 7.90
C CYS A 129 4.27 -7.20 9.08
N GLY A 130 2.95 -7.11 8.93
CA GLY A 130 1.96 -7.49 9.94
C GLY A 130 1.72 -6.43 11.01
N LEU A 131 0.66 -6.65 11.80
CA LEU A 131 0.17 -5.74 12.84
C LEU A 131 1.25 -5.32 13.85
N GLU A 132 1.95 -6.29 14.45
CA GLU A 132 2.88 -6.03 15.55
C GLU A 132 4.10 -5.21 15.11
N ALA A 133 4.58 -5.42 13.88
CA ALA A 133 5.66 -4.61 13.31
C ALA A 133 5.23 -3.14 13.13
N ALA A 134 3.99 -2.92 12.69
CA ALA A 134 3.43 -1.59 12.51
C ALA A 134 3.22 -0.87 13.85
N LYS A 135 2.65 -1.55 14.86
CA LYS A 135 2.50 -1.01 16.22
C LYS A 135 3.83 -0.57 16.80
N LYS A 136 4.84 -1.46 16.79
CA LYS A 136 6.18 -1.16 17.31
C LYS A 136 6.80 0.05 16.62
N THR A 137 6.59 0.19 15.32
CA THR A 137 7.09 1.32 14.53
C THR A 137 6.42 2.62 14.94
N ILE A 138 5.10 2.62 15.13
CA ILE A 138 4.35 3.79 15.58
C ILE A 138 4.76 4.22 16.99
N VAL A 139 4.83 3.26 17.93
CA VAL A 139 5.27 3.49 19.32
C VAL A 139 6.67 4.13 19.33
N SER A 140 7.61 3.52 18.62
CA SER A 140 8.98 4.05 18.50
C SER A 140 9.05 5.42 17.82
N TYR A 141 8.19 5.69 16.83
CA TYR A 141 8.16 6.97 16.13
C TYR A 141 7.62 8.10 17.02
N LEU A 142 6.61 7.80 17.84
CA LEU A 142 6.01 8.75 18.77
C LEU A 142 6.87 8.96 20.03
N GLY A 143 7.78 8.03 20.33
CA GLY A 143 8.64 8.08 21.51
C GLY A 143 7.98 7.53 22.77
N GLU A 144 7.05 6.59 22.59
CA GLU A 144 6.28 5.92 23.65
C GLU A 144 6.82 4.51 23.97
#